data_AF-A0A3M1HNS1-F1
#
_entry.id   AF-A0A3M1HNS1-F1
#
_cell.length_a   1.000
_cell.length_b   1.000
_cell.length_c   1.000
_cell.angle_alpha   90.00
_cell.angle_beta   90.00
_cell.angle_gamma   90.00
#
_symmetry.space_group_name_H-M   'P 1'
#
loop_
_entity.id
_entity.type
_entity.pdbx_description
1 polymer ?
#
loop_
_entity_poly.entity_id
_entity_poly.type
_entity_poly.pdbx_seq_one_letter_code
_entity_poly.pdbx_strand_id
1 'polypeptide(L)'
;MDGSQGIRFFMVEFPQLFRKYILYFCITFLVLISSIFISYMAVQKKPEIYSTFVAPQISQGRTPYSSKEELKRTLEEGRKSKMDALGFFATYLFTHNTWVGFLTFALGVFFGLTTLYLLFQNGAMLGAMSYAFHTKGLALDWWAWILPHGITEFLAILICSTAGLILGHALIQSGPYGRMYELKEKGKDAGKLVMGTILLFLIAGLIEGFFRQSHAPKEVRYLLALATFVWWVYYFGYCGRGLSQ
;
A
#
# COMPACT_ATOMS: atom_id res chain seq x y z
N MET A 1 15.02 0.14 22.51
CA MET A 1 14.52 -1.25 22.55
C MET A 1 15.73 -2.15 22.54
N ASP A 2 15.80 -3.11 23.46
CA ASP A 2 16.74 -4.23 23.36
C ASP A 2 16.47 -4.97 22.02
N GLY A 3 17.51 -5.39 21.31
CA GLY A 3 17.37 -6.09 20.02
C GLY A 3 16.49 -7.34 20.12
N SER A 4 16.49 -7.99 21.29
CA SER A 4 15.61 -9.12 21.61
C SER A 4 14.11 -8.76 21.54
N GLN A 5 13.74 -7.56 22.00
CA GLN A 5 12.35 -7.07 22.01
C GLN A 5 11.87 -6.72 20.60
N GLY A 6 12.74 -6.15 19.77
CA GLY A 6 12.42 -5.86 18.37
C GLY A 6 12.16 -7.13 17.56
N ILE A 7 13.03 -8.14 17.70
CA ILE A 7 12.85 -9.43 17.04
C ILE A 7 11.55 -10.09 17.48
N ARG A 8 11.24 -10.11 18.78
CA ARG A 8 9.98 -10.68 19.29
C ARG A 8 8.77 -9.96 18.72
N PHE A 9 8.80 -8.62 18.65
CA PHE A 9 7.71 -7.84 18.08
C PHE A 9 7.42 -8.25 16.63
N PHE A 10 8.44 -8.30 15.77
CA PHE A 10 8.23 -8.67 14.37
C PHE A 10 7.98 -10.17 14.17
N MET A 11 8.57 -11.06 14.96
CA MET A 11 8.39 -12.51 14.72
C MET A 11 7.11 -13.07 15.37
N VAL A 12 6.56 -12.41 16.38
CA VAL A 12 5.44 -12.91 17.19
C VAL A 12 4.28 -11.92 17.22
N GLU A 13 4.48 -10.73 17.79
CA GLU A 13 3.37 -9.82 18.11
C GLU A 13 2.69 -9.27 16.85
N PHE A 14 3.46 -8.75 15.89
CA PHE A 14 2.94 -8.13 14.68
C PHE A 14 2.11 -9.08 13.80
N PRO A 15 2.59 -10.30 13.43
CA PRO A 15 1.79 -11.22 12.62
C PRO A 15 0.58 -11.77 13.38
N GLN A 16 0.66 -11.95 14.71
CA GLN A 16 -0.52 -12.31 15.51
C GLN A 16 -1.56 -11.19 15.55
N LEU A 17 -1.12 -9.95 15.69
CA LEU A 17 -1.98 -8.78 15.74
C LEU A 17 -2.70 -8.56 14.41
N PHE A 18 -2.00 -8.75 13.29
CA PHE A 18 -2.62 -8.78 11.97
C PHE A 18 -3.74 -9.82 11.90
N ARG A 19 -3.48 -11.07 12.34
CA ARG A 19 -4.50 -12.14 12.34
C ARG A 19 -5.68 -11.84 13.25
N LYS A 20 -5.44 -11.20 14.41
CA LYS A 20 -6.51 -10.74 15.33
C LYS A 20 -7.51 -9.80 14.64
N TYR A 21 -7.04 -8.99 13.69
CA TYR A 21 -7.85 -8.00 12.98
C TYR A 21 -8.08 -8.32 11.50
N ILE A 22 -7.98 -9.60 11.12
CA ILE A 22 -8.09 -10.03 9.72
C ILE A 22 -9.40 -9.59 9.05
N LEU A 23 -10.51 -9.50 9.79
CA LEU A 23 -11.79 -9.03 9.21
C LEU A 23 -11.73 -7.56 8.79
N TYR A 24 -11.09 -6.70 9.59
CA TYR A 24 -10.88 -5.29 9.23
C TYR A 24 -9.95 -5.16 8.03
N PHE A 25 -8.94 -6.03 7.94
CA PHE A 25 -8.08 -6.14 6.77
C PHE A 25 -8.83 -6.58 5.52
N CYS A 26 -9.72 -7.57 5.62
CA CYS A 26 -10.57 -7.97 4.50
C CYS A 26 -11.47 -6.82 4.03
N ILE A 27 -12.03 -6.04 4.95
CA ILE A 27 -12.83 -4.85 4.60
C ILE A 27 -12.00 -3.82 3.83
N THR A 28 -10.81 -3.46 4.33
CA THR A 28 -9.94 -2.51 3.62
C THR A 28 -9.49 -3.05 2.27
N PHE A 29 -9.15 -4.34 2.20
CA PHE A 29 -8.80 -5.01 0.95
C PHE A 29 -9.93 -4.96 -0.07
N LEU A 30 -11.17 -5.26 0.35
CA LEU A 30 -12.34 -5.17 -0.52
C LEU A 30 -12.57 -3.75 -1.02
N VAL A 31 -12.40 -2.73 -0.17
CA VAL A 31 -12.53 -1.32 -0.58
C VAL A 31 -11.48 -0.95 -1.61
N LEU A 32 -10.23 -1.34 -1.41
CA LEU A 32 -9.14 -1.08 -2.36
C LEU A 32 -9.42 -1.74 -3.71
N ILE A 33 -9.73 -3.03 -3.75
CA ILE A 33 -10.01 -3.78 -4.98
C ILE A 33 -11.24 -3.25 -5.70
N SER A 34 -12.31 -2.97 -4.95
CA SER A 34 -13.53 -2.39 -5.51
C SER A 34 -13.25 -1.03 -6.14
N SER A 35 -12.44 -0.19 -5.49
CA SER A 35 -12.07 1.12 -6.01
C SER A 35 -11.26 1.05 -7.30
N ILE A 36 -10.26 0.15 -7.35
CA ILE A 36 -9.47 -0.12 -8.57
C ILE A 36 -10.41 -0.53 -9.72
N PHE A 37 -11.31 -1.47 -9.46
CA PHE A 37 -12.23 -1.96 -10.49
C PHE A 37 -13.20 -0.87 -10.96
N ILE A 38 -13.81 -0.14 -10.02
CA ILE A 38 -14.76 0.95 -10.31
C ILE A 38 -14.09 2.01 -11.18
N SER A 39 -12.92 2.52 -10.78
CA SER A 39 -12.26 3.59 -11.54
C SER A 39 -11.75 3.11 -12.90
N TYR A 40 -11.22 1.89 -12.99
CA TYR A 40 -10.80 1.29 -14.25
C TYR A 40 -11.96 1.21 -15.25
N MET A 41 -13.10 0.65 -14.82
CA MET A 41 -14.30 0.51 -15.65
C MET A 41 -14.91 1.87 -16.01
N ALA A 42 -14.85 2.83 -15.09
CA ALA A 42 -15.39 4.17 -15.29
C ALA A 42 -14.58 4.90 -16.38
N VAL A 43 -13.24 4.90 -16.29
CA VAL A 43 -12.36 5.52 -17.30
C VAL A 43 -12.42 4.76 -18.63
N GLN A 44 -12.61 3.44 -18.61
CA GLN A 44 -12.83 2.66 -19.83
C GLN A 44 -14.05 3.14 -20.62
N LYS A 45 -15.15 3.43 -19.91
CA LYS A 45 -16.39 3.91 -20.55
C LYS A 45 -16.32 5.37 -20.97
N LYS A 46 -15.63 6.21 -20.19
CA LYS A 46 -15.53 7.65 -20.40
C LYS A 46 -14.12 8.14 -20.05
N PRO A 47 -13.17 8.15 -20.98
CA PRO A 47 -11.79 8.56 -20.68
C PRO A 47 -11.65 9.98 -20.08
N GLU A 48 -12.65 10.85 -20.27
CA GLU A 48 -12.69 12.23 -19.76
C GLU A 48 -12.71 12.29 -18.22
N ILE A 49 -13.27 11.28 -17.55
CA ILE A 49 -13.35 11.27 -16.08
C ILE A 49 -12.05 10.81 -15.40
N TYR A 50 -11.00 10.52 -16.17
CA TYR A 50 -9.68 10.16 -15.64
C TYR A 50 -9.17 11.21 -14.62
N SER A 51 -9.34 12.50 -14.92
CA SER A 51 -8.88 13.60 -14.07
C SER A 51 -9.63 13.71 -12.73
N THR A 52 -10.79 13.05 -12.60
CA THR A 52 -11.51 12.92 -11.32
C THR A 52 -10.77 12.00 -10.35
N PHE A 53 -10.02 11.01 -10.87
CA PHE A 53 -9.29 10.03 -10.07
C PHE A 53 -7.80 10.34 -9.96
N VAL A 54 -7.23 10.98 -10.98
CA VAL A 54 -5.79 11.27 -11.04
C VAL A 54 -5.59 12.75 -11.30
N ALA A 55 -5.11 13.47 -10.29
CA ALA A 55 -4.77 14.88 -10.42
C ALA A 55 -3.68 15.09 -11.49
N PRO A 56 -3.73 16.19 -12.28
CA PRO A 56 -2.76 16.45 -13.35
C PRO A 56 -1.30 16.37 -12.90
N GLN A 57 -0.99 16.86 -11.69
CA GLN A 57 0.35 16.87 -11.09
C GLN A 57 0.88 15.46 -10.81
N ILE A 58 -0.02 14.52 -10.50
CA ILE A 58 0.30 13.12 -10.22
C ILE A 58 0.35 12.31 -11.52
N SER A 59 -0.50 12.65 -12.49
CA SER A 59 -0.56 11.96 -13.78
C SER A 59 0.79 11.93 -14.48
N GLN A 60 1.55 13.03 -14.41
CA GLN A 60 2.87 13.18 -15.05
C GLN A 60 2.85 12.73 -16.53
N GLY A 61 1.76 13.05 -17.24
CA GLY A 61 1.58 12.66 -18.65
C GLY A 61 1.14 11.21 -18.86
N ARG A 62 0.84 10.44 -17.81
CA ARG A 62 0.36 9.04 -17.90
C ARG A 62 -1.16 8.95 -18.05
N THR A 63 -1.68 9.52 -19.13
CA THR A 63 -3.13 9.63 -19.37
C THR A 63 -3.61 8.66 -20.46
N PRO A 64 -4.92 8.37 -20.55
CA PRO A 64 -5.48 7.57 -21.65
C PRO A 64 -5.24 8.16 -23.05
N TYR A 65 -4.99 9.48 -23.12
CA TYR A 65 -4.77 10.22 -24.37
C TYR A 65 -3.32 10.17 -24.84
N SER A 66 -2.38 9.79 -23.97
CA SER A 66 -0.96 9.72 -24.30
C SER A 66 -0.69 8.59 -25.30
N SER A 67 0.30 8.80 -26.18
CA SER A 67 0.77 7.76 -27.10
C SER A 67 1.42 6.59 -26.37
N LYS A 68 1.54 5.45 -27.04
CA LYS A 68 2.20 4.26 -26.48
C LYS A 68 3.67 4.56 -26.17
N GLU A 69 4.34 5.33 -27.02
CA GLU A 69 5.74 5.71 -26.92
C GLU A 69 5.97 6.63 -25.72
N GLU A 70 5.10 7.62 -25.50
CA GLU A 70 5.15 8.49 -24.33
C GLU A 70 4.96 7.70 -23.04
N LEU A 71 3.92 6.87 -22.96
CA LEU A 71 3.67 6.03 -21.78
C LEU A 71 4.85 5.08 -21.51
N LYS A 72 5.37 4.43 -22.55
CA LYS A 72 6.52 3.54 -22.40
C LYS A 72 7.72 4.30 -21.87
N ARG A 73 8.01 5.51 -22.37
CA ARG A 73 9.10 6.35 -21.87
C ARG A 73 8.97 6.61 -20.36
N THR A 74 7.77 6.90 -19.86
CA THR A 74 7.58 7.14 -18.41
C THR A 74 7.93 5.93 -17.52
N LEU A 75 7.80 4.70 -18.05
CA LEU A 75 8.20 3.47 -17.34
C LEU A 75 9.73 3.29 -17.31
N GLU A 76 10.46 3.95 -18.21
CA GLU A 76 11.90 3.80 -18.41
C GLU A 76 12.72 4.99 -17.89
N GLU A 77 12.09 6.14 -17.62
CA GLU A 77 12.75 7.38 -17.21
C GLU A 77 13.68 7.23 -15.99
N GLY A 78 13.36 6.32 -15.06
CA GLY A 78 14.19 6.04 -13.89
C GLY A 78 15.50 5.30 -14.18
N ARG A 79 15.64 4.65 -15.34
CA ARG A 79 16.80 3.79 -15.69
C ARG A 79 18.06 4.55 -16.07
N LYS A 80 17.97 5.87 -16.24
CA LYS A 80 19.10 6.75 -16.61
C LYS A 80 19.78 7.41 -15.41
N SER A 81 19.33 7.11 -14.19
CA SER A 81 19.80 7.77 -12.97
C SER A 81 21.07 7.12 -12.39
N LYS A 82 21.96 7.92 -11.80
CA LYS A 82 23.19 7.43 -11.15
C LYS A 82 22.91 6.80 -9.78
N MET A 83 23.84 5.98 -9.29
CA MET A 83 23.70 5.22 -8.03
C MET A 83 23.46 6.08 -6.78
N ASP A 84 23.94 7.34 -6.71
CA ASP A 84 23.62 8.26 -5.59
C ASP A 84 22.14 8.67 -5.57
N ALA A 85 21.48 8.64 -6.72
CA ALA A 85 20.04 8.91 -6.81
C ALA A 85 19.20 7.74 -6.26
N LEU A 86 19.77 6.55 -6.11
CA LEU A 86 19.10 5.38 -5.54
C LEU A 86 18.71 5.60 -4.07
N GLY A 87 19.69 5.97 -3.24
CA GLY A 87 19.47 6.22 -1.83
C GLY A 87 18.50 7.38 -1.59
N PHE A 88 18.64 8.47 -2.35
CA PHE A 88 17.73 9.61 -2.28
C PHE A 88 16.30 9.23 -2.68
N PHE A 89 16.13 8.53 -3.80
CA PHE A 89 14.80 8.16 -4.32
C PHE A 89 14.09 7.15 -3.41
N ALA A 90 14.80 6.12 -2.94
CA ALA A 90 14.27 5.17 -1.96
C ALA A 90 13.82 5.86 -0.67
N THR A 91 14.61 6.83 -0.16
CA THR A 91 14.27 7.61 1.04
C THR A 91 13.05 8.51 0.82
N TYR A 92 12.96 9.15 -0.36
CA TYR A 92 11.80 9.97 -0.73
C TYR A 92 10.52 9.16 -0.77
N LEU A 93 10.52 8.01 -1.47
CA LEU A 93 9.36 7.13 -1.60
C LEU A 93 8.96 6.51 -0.26
N PHE A 94 9.94 6.05 0.51
CA PHE A 94 9.71 5.58 1.88
C PHE A 94 8.99 6.65 2.70
N THR A 95 9.50 7.88 2.72
CA THR A 95 8.91 8.99 3.49
C THR A 95 7.50 9.32 2.98
N HIS A 96 7.30 9.38 1.66
CA HIS A 96 6.01 9.70 1.07
C HIS A 96 4.96 8.64 1.39
N ASN A 97 5.26 7.36 1.16
CA ASN A 97 4.30 6.28 1.34
C ASN A 97 4.04 5.99 2.82
N THR A 98 5.06 6.15 3.68
CA THR A 98 4.88 6.12 5.14
C THR A 98 3.97 7.24 5.61
N TRP A 99 4.14 8.46 5.08
CA TRP A 99 3.27 9.60 5.41
C TRP A 99 1.82 9.36 4.97
N VAL A 100 1.60 8.86 3.75
CA VAL A 100 0.25 8.49 3.25
C VAL A 100 -0.38 7.42 4.13
N GLY A 101 0.37 6.37 4.48
CA GLY A 101 -0.09 5.32 5.40
C GLY A 101 -0.45 5.86 6.77
N PHE A 102 0.44 6.67 7.36
CA PHE A 102 0.22 7.28 8.68
C PHE A 102 -0.98 8.21 8.69
N LEU A 103 -1.16 9.07 7.69
CA LEU A 103 -2.34 9.93 7.56
C LEU A 103 -3.62 9.10 7.44
N THR A 104 -3.60 8.04 6.64
CA THR A 104 -4.74 7.14 6.47
C THR A 104 -5.14 6.48 7.79
N PHE A 105 -4.17 6.11 8.61
CA PHE A 105 -4.37 5.62 9.98
C PHE A 105 -4.91 6.73 10.91
N ALA A 106 -4.21 7.86 10.99
CA ALA A 106 -4.47 8.92 11.96
C ALA A 106 -5.85 9.54 11.77
N LEU A 107 -6.27 9.69 10.51
CA LEU A 107 -7.60 10.20 10.17
C LEU A 107 -8.72 9.17 10.42
N GLY A 108 -8.38 7.95 10.86
CA GLY A 108 -9.35 6.97 11.36
C GLY A 108 -10.11 7.42 12.59
N VAL A 109 -9.59 8.40 13.34
CA VAL A 109 -10.33 9.05 14.45
C VAL A 109 -11.64 9.71 14.00
N PHE A 110 -11.80 10.01 12.70
CA PHE A 110 -13.08 10.42 12.13
C PHE A 110 -13.95 9.20 11.77
N PHE A 111 -14.16 8.33 12.77
CA PHE A 111 -15.02 7.13 12.68
C PHE A 111 -14.63 6.14 11.57
N GLY A 112 -13.37 6.16 11.11
CA GLY A 112 -12.87 5.32 10.03
C GLY A 112 -13.31 5.76 8.63
N LEU A 113 -14.21 6.74 8.49
CA LEU A 113 -14.74 7.18 7.20
C LEU A 113 -13.65 7.79 6.33
N THR A 114 -12.81 8.65 6.90
CA THR A 114 -11.71 9.28 6.18
C THR A 114 -10.64 8.27 5.77
N THR A 115 -10.41 7.24 6.60
CA THR A 115 -9.54 6.11 6.25
C THR A 115 -10.04 5.38 5.00
N LEU A 116 -11.34 5.06 4.94
CA LEU A 116 -11.95 4.41 3.78
C LEU A 116 -11.91 5.29 2.54
N TYR A 117 -12.18 6.59 2.70
CA TYR A 117 -12.12 7.54 1.60
C TYR A 117 -10.71 7.63 1.01
N LEU A 118 -9.68 7.78 1.83
CA LEU A 118 -8.29 7.84 1.36
C LEU A 118 -7.84 6.53 0.71
N LEU A 119 -8.24 5.38 1.27
CA LEU A 119 -7.98 4.09 0.67
C LEU A 119 -8.67 3.94 -0.69
N PHE A 120 -9.92 4.40 -0.78
CA PHE A 120 -10.65 4.46 -2.04
C PHE A 120 -9.91 5.32 -3.06
N GLN A 121 -9.45 6.53 -2.70
CA GLN A 121 -8.69 7.39 -3.61
C GLN A 121 -7.41 6.73 -4.14
N ASN A 122 -6.66 6.04 -3.27
CA ASN A 122 -5.47 5.28 -3.67
C ASN A 122 -5.81 4.16 -4.68
N GLY A 123 -6.85 3.38 -4.41
CA GLY A 123 -7.32 2.35 -5.34
C GLY A 123 -7.82 2.95 -6.66
N ALA A 124 -8.55 4.06 -6.59
CA ALA A 124 -9.15 4.70 -7.75
C ALA A 124 -8.06 5.23 -8.69
N MET A 125 -7.02 5.85 -8.12
CA MET A 125 -5.85 6.31 -8.86
C MET A 125 -5.15 5.15 -9.59
N LEU A 126 -4.91 4.02 -8.90
CA LEU A 126 -4.29 2.84 -9.50
C LEU A 126 -5.14 2.28 -10.64
N GLY A 127 -6.46 2.15 -10.47
CA GLY A 127 -7.35 1.65 -11.52
C GLY A 127 -7.39 2.55 -12.76
N ALA A 128 -7.49 3.86 -12.56
CA ALA A 128 -7.50 4.84 -13.64
C ALA A 128 -6.17 4.86 -14.43
N MET A 129 -5.03 4.83 -13.73
CA MET A 129 -3.71 4.72 -14.37
C MET A 129 -3.55 3.38 -15.09
N SER A 130 -4.00 2.27 -14.49
CA SER A 130 -3.92 0.95 -15.13
C SER A 130 -4.64 0.93 -16.48
N TYR A 131 -5.83 1.54 -16.57
CA TYR A 131 -6.53 1.65 -17.85
C TYR A 131 -5.72 2.43 -18.90
N ALA A 132 -5.08 3.54 -18.52
CA ALA A 132 -4.27 4.36 -19.44
C ALA A 132 -3.14 3.54 -20.11
N PHE A 133 -2.49 2.64 -19.37
CA PHE A 133 -1.47 1.74 -19.94
C PHE A 133 -2.06 0.55 -20.68
N HIS A 134 -3.13 -0.05 -20.15
CA HIS A 134 -3.78 -1.22 -20.74
C HIS A 134 -4.31 -0.91 -22.14
N THR A 135 -4.94 0.24 -22.33
CA THR A 135 -5.51 0.67 -23.63
C THR A 135 -4.44 0.86 -24.72
N LYS A 136 -3.16 1.00 -24.35
CA LYS A 136 -2.02 1.09 -25.28
C LYS A 136 -1.22 -0.22 -25.42
N GLY A 137 -1.74 -1.32 -24.88
CA GLY A 137 -1.08 -2.62 -24.92
C GLY A 137 0.16 -2.71 -24.02
N LEU A 138 0.25 -1.87 -22.98
CA LEU A 138 1.37 -1.82 -22.03
C LEU A 138 1.03 -2.45 -20.68
N ALA A 139 0.01 -3.29 -20.61
CA ALA A 139 -0.45 -3.89 -19.35
C ALA A 139 0.68 -4.67 -18.64
N LEU A 140 1.43 -5.48 -19.38
CA LEU A 140 2.52 -6.27 -18.79
C LEU A 140 3.68 -5.38 -18.30
N ASP A 141 3.98 -4.29 -19.01
CA ASP A 141 5.02 -3.34 -18.61
C ASP A 141 4.61 -2.55 -17.37
N TRP A 142 3.35 -2.12 -17.31
CA TRP A 142 2.76 -1.41 -16.17
C TRP A 142 2.82 -2.24 -14.89
N TRP A 143 2.35 -3.48 -14.93
CA TRP A 143 2.36 -4.35 -13.75
C TRP A 143 3.78 -4.79 -13.36
N ALA A 144 4.68 -5.00 -14.32
CA ALA A 144 6.10 -5.25 -14.01
C ALA A 144 6.78 -4.04 -13.37
N TRP A 145 6.28 -2.82 -13.64
CA TRP A 145 6.77 -1.59 -13.03
C TRP A 145 6.26 -1.42 -11.59
N ILE A 146 4.98 -1.74 -11.32
CA ILE A 146 4.37 -1.60 -9.98
C ILE A 146 4.68 -2.76 -9.04
N LEU A 147 4.37 -3.99 -9.45
CA LEU A 147 4.23 -5.12 -8.53
C LEU A 147 5.46 -5.43 -7.66
N PRO A 148 6.72 -5.26 -8.12
CA PRO A 148 7.89 -5.56 -7.30
C PRO A 148 7.85 -4.88 -5.91
N HIS A 149 7.53 -3.59 -5.86
CA HIS A 149 7.40 -2.83 -4.62
C HIS A 149 5.94 -2.74 -4.15
N GLY A 150 5.00 -2.64 -5.10
CA GLY A 150 3.58 -2.43 -4.84
C GLY A 150 2.95 -3.49 -3.95
N ILE A 151 3.38 -4.76 -4.02
CA ILE A 151 2.85 -5.82 -3.16
C ILE A 151 3.09 -5.51 -1.67
N THR A 152 4.31 -5.12 -1.32
CA THR A 152 4.68 -4.78 0.05
C THR A 152 4.06 -3.44 0.46
N GLU A 153 4.02 -2.47 -0.45
CA GLU A 153 3.45 -1.15 -0.19
C GLU A 153 1.94 -1.17 0.03
N PHE A 154 1.17 -1.81 -0.87
CA PHE A 154 -0.27 -1.93 -0.71
C PHE A 154 -0.62 -2.73 0.54
N LEU A 155 0.17 -3.74 0.90
CA LEU A 155 0.02 -4.44 2.18
C LEU A 155 0.21 -3.49 3.37
N ALA A 156 1.24 -2.64 3.35
CA ALA A 156 1.48 -1.64 4.40
C ALA A 156 0.33 -0.63 4.49
N ILE A 157 -0.14 -0.09 3.37
CA ILE A 157 -1.29 0.83 3.30
C ILE A 157 -2.54 0.15 3.86
N LEU A 158 -2.83 -1.09 3.46
CA LEU A 158 -3.98 -1.85 3.96
C LEU A 158 -3.94 -2.07 5.47
N ILE A 159 -2.77 -2.39 6.04
CA ILE A 159 -2.59 -2.55 7.48
C ILE A 159 -2.76 -1.20 8.21
N CYS A 160 -2.24 -0.09 7.66
CA CYS A 160 -2.49 1.24 8.20
C CYS A 160 -3.98 1.60 8.14
N SER A 161 -4.68 1.28 7.04
CA SER A 161 -6.13 1.47 6.94
C SER A 161 -6.89 0.60 7.93
N THR A 162 -6.45 -0.64 8.15
CA THR A 162 -7.01 -1.53 9.18
C THR A 162 -6.87 -0.92 10.57
N ALA A 163 -5.70 -0.38 10.89
CA ALA A 163 -5.46 0.35 12.14
C ALA A 163 -6.39 1.57 12.28
N GLY A 164 -6.60 2.33 11.19
CA GLY A 164 -7.55 3.45 11.17
C GLY A 164 -9.00 3.03 11.42
N LEU A 165 -9.44 1.91 10.83
CA LEU A 165 -10.78 1.35 11.10
C LEU A 165 -10.94 0.85 12.53
N ILE A 166 -9.88 0.27 13.12
CA ILE A 166 -9.89 -0.16 14.52
C ILE A 166 -10.13 1.04 15.45
N LEU A 167 -9.44 2.16 15.20
CA LEU A 167 -9.65 3.41 15.95
C LEU A 167 -11.06 3.97 15.74
N GLY A 168 -11.49 4.06 14.47
CA GLY A 168 -12.82 4.57 14.12
C GLY A 168 -13.94 3.76 14.76
N HIS A 169 -13.83 2.44 14.75
CA HIS A 169 -14.82 1.57 15.36
C HIS A 169 -14.82 1.67 16.89
N ALA A 170 -13.66 1.80 17.54
CA ALA A 170 -13.57 1.99 18.99
C ALA A 170 -14.22 3.31 19.47
N LEU A 171 -14.34 4.32 18.61
CA LEU A 171 -15.07 5.55 18.90
C LEU A 171 -16.59 5.39 18.78
N ILE A 172 -17.06 4.50 17.90
CA ILE A 172 -18.48 4.23 17.69
C ILE A 172 -19.00 3.30 18.79
N GLN A 173 -18.35 2.15 18.95
CA GLN A 173 -18.78 1.10 19.86
C GLN A 173 -18.33 1.42 21.29
N SER A 174 -19.30 1.59 22.19
CA SER A 174 -19.00 1.66 23.62
C SER A 174 -18.93 0.24 24.18
N GLY A 175 -17.78 -0.14 24.73
CA GLY A 175 -17.63 -1.33 25.55
C GLY A 175 -18.18 -1.13 26.97
N PRO A 176 -18.07 -2.15 27.84
CA PRO A 176 -18.57 -2.12 29.22
C PRO A 176 -17.87 -1.06 30.09
N TYR A 177 -16.66 -0.64 29.72
CA TYR A 177 -15.87 0.37 30.42
C TYR A 177 -15.89 1.76 29.74
N GLY A 178 -16.77 1.94 28.74
CA GLY A 178 -16.92 3.20 28.01
C GLY A 178 -15.98 3.37 26.81
N ARG A 179 -16.31 4.33 25.94
CA ARG A 179 -15.59 4.59 24.68
C ARG A 179 -14.12 4.95 24.86
N MET A 180 -13.77 5.71 25.91
CA MET A 180 -12.37 6.12 26.13
C MET A 180 -11.47 4.98 26.56
N TYR A 181 -12.02 4.02 27.31
CA TYR A 181 -11.30 2.80 27.64
C TYR A 181 -11.07 1.95 26.38
N GLU A 182 -12.12 1.72 25.58
CA GLU A 182 -12.01 0.98 24.32
C GLU A 182 -11.02 1.63 23.36
N LEU A 183 -11.08 2.96 23.19
CA LEU A 183 -10.15 3.69 22.34
C LEU A 183 -8.70 3.52 22.81
N LYS A 184 -8.45 3.54 24.12
CA LYS A 184 -7.10 3.34 24.67
C LYS A 184 -6.59 1.92 24.39
N GLU A 185 -7.41 0.90 24.61
CA GLU A 185 -7.03 -0.49 24.40
C GLU A 185 -6.84 -0.80 22.91
N LYS A 186 -7.81 -0.45 22.07
CA LYS A 186 -7.74 -0.61 20.61
C LYS A 186 -6.68 0.26 19.97
N GLY A 187 -6.40 1.43 20.54
CA GLY A 187 -5.34 2.33 20.08
C GLY A 187 -3.94 1.77 20.27
N LYS A 188 -3.69 0.97 21.32
CA LYS A 188 -2.42 0.26 21.48
C LYS A 188 -2.21 -0.75 20.36
N ASP A 189 -3.23 -1.53 20.05
CA ASP A 189 -3.21 -2.50 18.95
C ASP A 189 -3.01 -1.79 17.60
N ALA A 190 -3.81 -0.75 17.32
CA ALA A 190 -3.69 0.02 16.08
C ALA A 190 -2.30 0.66 15.93
N GLY A 191 -1.74 1.23 17.01
CA GLY A 191 -0.39 1.78 17.03
C GLY A 191 0.68 0.72 16.75
N LYS A 192 0.57 -0.47 17.35
CA LYS A 192 1.46 -1.60 17.06
C LYS A 192 1.40 -2.04 15.60
N LEU A 193 0.20 -2.11 15.00
CA LEU A 193 0.07 -2.42 13.57
C LEU A 193 0.82 -1.40 12.70
N VAL A 194 0.66 -0.10 12.98
CA VAL A 194 1.33 0.98 12.24
C VAL A 194 2.85 0.96 12.45
N MET A 195 3.33 0.68 13.67
CA MET A 195 4.76 0.51 13.90
C MET A 195 5.34 -0.63 13.06
N GLY A 196 4.59 -1.73 12.90
CA GLY A 196 5.01 -2.84 12.05
C GLY A 196 5.12 -2.47 10.57
N THR A 197 4.26 -1.58 10.06
CA THR A 197 4.29 -1.18 8.63
C THR A 197 5.49 -0.32 8.25
N ILE A 198 6.18 0.31 9.21
CA ILE A 198 7.42 1.06 8.94
C ILE A 198 8.45 0.17 8.24
N LEU A 199 8.61 -1.08 8.68
CA LEU A 199 9.52 -2.03 8.03
C LEU A 199 9.05 -2.41 6.63
N LEU A 200 7.73 -2.55 6.43
CA LEU A 200 7.16 -2.85 5.11
C LEU A 200 7.39 -1.69 4.13
N PHE A 201 7.13 -0.45 4.53
CA PHE A 201 7.42 0.72 3.70
C PHE A 201 8.91 0.84 3.38
N LEU A 202 9.79 0.53 4.33
CA LEU A 202 11.24 0.53 4.09
C LEU A 202 11.61 -0.51 3.03
N ILE A 203 11.11 -1.75 3.17
CA ILE A 203 11.33 -2.81 2.18
C ILE A 203 10.78 -2.40 0.81
N ALA A 204 9.57 -1.85 0.75
CA ALA A 204 8.96 -1.36 -0.49
C ALA A 204 9.81 -0.27 -1.17
N GLY A 205 10.24 0.75 -0.41
CA GLY A 205 11.07 1.85 -0.93
C GLY A 205 12.44 1.39 -1.42
N LEU A 206 13.06 0.41 -0.74
CA LEU A 206 14.32 -0.20 -1.19
C LEU A 206 14.12 -0.98 -2.49
N ILE A 207 13.07 -1.79 -2.58
CA ILE A 207 12.74 -2.53 -3.80
C ILE A 207 12.46 -1.56 -4.95
N GLU A 208 11.65 -0.52 -4.72
CA GLU A 208 11.33 0.46 -5.76
C GLU A 208 12.59 1.18 -6.22
N GLY A 209 13.38 1.73 -5.29
CA GLY A 209 14.63 2.41 -5.62
C GLY A 209 15.47 1.57 -6.58
N PHE A 210 15.73 0.31 -6.22
CA PHE A 210 16.60 -0.57 -7.00
C PHE A 210 15.96 -0.91 -8.35
N PHE A 211 14.72 -1.39 -8.36
CA PHE A 211 14.07 -1.84 -9.59
C PHE A 211 13.71 -0.70 -10.54
N ARG A 212 13.47 0.51 -10.04
CA ARG A 212 13.18 1.69 -10.86
C ARG A 212 14.37 2.08 -11.74
N GLN A 213 15.59 1.89 -11.24
CA GLN A 213 16.84 2.19 -11.96
C GLN A 213 17.37 0.99 -12.74
N SER A 214 17.00 -0.22 -12.35
CA SER A 214 17.46 -1.45 -13.01
C SER A 214 16.93 -1.61 -14.44
N HIS A 215 17.75 -2.23 -15.29
CA HIS A 215 17.36 -2.77 -16.60
C HIS A 215 16.86 -4.22 -16.49
N ALA A 216 16.43 -4.66 -15.30
CA ALA A 216 15.97 -6.02 -15.07
C ALA A 216 14.79 -6.37 -15.99
N PRO A 217 14.81 -7.56 -16.65
CA PRO A 217 13.70 -8.03 -17.46
C PRO A 217 12.39 -8.12 -16.68
N LYS A 218 11.26 -8.03 -17.38
CA LYS A 218 9.92 -8.10 -16.77
C LYS A 218 9.70 -9.42 -16.01
N GLU A 219 10.27 -10.51 -16.48
CA GLU A 219 10.20 -11.84 -15.87
C GLU A 219 10.80 -11.83 -14.47
N VAL A 220 11.95 -11.17 -14.29
CA VAL A 220 12.61 -11.01 -12.98
C VAL A 220 11.76 -10.16 -12.05
N ARG A 221 11.15 -9.09 -12.57
CA ARG A 221 10.24 -8.22 -11.81
C ARG A 221 9.01 -9.00 -11.31
N TYR A 222 8.39 -9.81 -12.17
CA TYR A 222 7.26 -10.67 -11.79
C TYR A 222 7.67 -11.77 -10.81
N LEU A 223 8.84 -12.38 -10.98
CA LEU A 223 9.34 -13.38 -10.05
C LEU A 223 9.56 -12.79 -8.66
N LEU A 224 10.16 -11.60 -8.57
CA LEU A 224 10.31 -10.89 -7.30
C LEU A 224 8.94 -10.59 -6.67
N ALA A 225 8.00 -10.07 -7.47
CA ALA A 225 6.65 -9.79 -7.01
C ALA A 225 5.96 -11.04 -6.44
N LEU A 226 6.05 -12.17 -7.14
CA LEU A 226 5.51 -13.44 -6.65
C LEU A 226 6.21 -13.90 -5.36
N ALA A 227 7.54 -13.80 -5.30
CA ALA A 227 8.31 -14.19 -4.13
C ALA A 227 7.95 -13.35 -2.89
N THR A 228 7.84 -12.03 -3.04
CA THR A 228 7.43 -11.14 -1.94
C THR A 228 6.00 -11.39 -1.51
N PHE A 229 5.09 -11.66 -2.45
CA PHE A 229 3.72 -12.06 -2.12
C PHE A 229 3.67 -13.34 -1.29
N VAL A 230 4.31 -14.41 -1.76
CA VAL A 230 4.36 -15.70 -1.07
C VAL A 230 5.00 -15.54 0.32
N TRP A 231 6.07 -14.75 0.41
CA TRP A 231 6.71 -14.44 1.69
C TRP A 231 5.75 -13.79 2.69
N TRP A 232 5.02 -12.74 2.27
CA TRP A 232 4.09 -12.05 3.17
C TRP A 232 2.91 -12.93 3.58
N VAL A 233 2.37 -13.73 2.65
CA VAL A 233 1.32 -14.72 2.96
C VAL A 233 1.82 -15.72 3.99
N TYR A 234 3.04 -16.24 3.81
CA TYR A 234 3.65 -17.17 4.77
C TYR A 234 3.86 -16.50 6.13
N TYR A 235 4.44 -15.30 6.16
CA TYR A 235 4.75 -14.55 7.36
C TYR A 235 3.49 -14.23 8.19
N PHE A 236 2.49 -13.59 7.58
CA PHE A 236 1.24 -13.26 8.27
C PHE A 236 0.37 -14.48 8.55
N GLY A 237 0.50 -15.55 7.75
CA GLY A 237 -0.21 -16.81 7.94
C GLY A 237 0.31 -17.63 9.11
N TYR A 238 1.63 -17.78 9.25
CA TYR A 238 2.26 -18.82 10.09
C TYR A 238 3.21 -18.29 11.18
N CYS A 239 3.90 -17.16 10.98
CA CYS A 239 4.85 -16.67 11.99
C CYS A 239 4.15 -16.35 13.32
N GLY A 240 4.80 -16.72 14.43
CA GLY A 240 4.29 -16.49 15.79
C GLY A 240 3.12 -17.39 16.20
N ARG A 241 2.73 -18.41 15.43
CA ARG A 241 1.69 -19.35 15.89
C ARG A 241 2.17 -20.17 17.09
N GLY A 242 1.27 -20.41 18.05
CA GLY A 242 1.55 -21.24 19.23
C GLY A 242 2.39 -20.56 20.34
N LEU A 243 2.75 -19.29 20.18
CA LEU A 243 3.49 -18.51 21.17
C LEU A 243 2.55 -17.51 21.85
N SER A 244 2.62 -17.35 23.17
CA SER A 244 1.83 -16.35 23.90
C SER A 244 2.40 -14.93 23.77
N GLN A 245 1.52 -13.93 23.75
CA GLN A 245 1.89 -12.51 23.84
C GLN A 245 2.38 -12.13 25.22
#